data_AF-C1DYQ2-F1
#
_entry.id   AF-C1DYQ2-F1
#
_cell.length_a   1.000
_cell.length_b   1.000
_cell.length_c   1.000
_cell.angle_alpha   90.00
_cell.angle_beta   90.00
_cell.angle_gamma   90.00
#
_symmetry.space_group_name_H-M   'P 1'
#
loop_
_entity.id
_entity.type
_entity.pdbx_description
1 polymer ?
#
loop_
_entity_poly.entity_id
_entity_poly.type
_entity_poly.pdbx_seq_one_letter_code
_entity_poly.pdbx_strand_id
1 'polypeptide(L)'
;LRRAYRLFRDADADRNGKVDAHEFARMFRLPEDVYLERLVDILDCDGNRTIDFREFIVGLASFVLSGSFGRVRFAFRLFDLDNDGWFSRDELMTAIRL
;
A
#
# COMPACT_ATOMS: atom_id res chain seq x y z
N LEU A 1 13.71 12.43 0.82
CA LEU A 1 14.62 11.34 1.22
C LEU A 1 14.76 11.19 2.74
N ARG A 2 15.39 12.10 3.51
CA ARG A 2 15.55 11.93 4.99
C ARG A 2 14.25 11.72 5.78
N ARG A 3 13.15 12.39 5.40
CA ARG A 3 11.83 12.18 6.03
C ARG A 3 11.24 10.80 5.72
N ALA A 4 11.29 10.38 4.45
CA ALA A 4 10.80 9.07 4.03
C ALA A 4 11.61 7.93 4.65
N TYR A 5 12.93 8.09 4.79
CA TYR A 5 13.77 7.13 5.49
C TYR A 5 13.42 6.99 6.98
N ARG A 6 13.06 8.09 7.65
CA ARG A 6 12.56 8.01 9.03
C ARG A 6 11.23 7.27 9.10
N LEU A 7 10.30 7.58 8.20
CA LEU A 7 9.01 6.89 8.13
C LEU A 7 9.16 5.39 7.87
N PHE A 8 10.04 5.00 6.95
CA PHE A 8 10.37 3.60 6.68
C PHE A 8 10.88 2.90 7.93
N ARG A 9 11.86 3.51 8.61
CA ARG A 9 12.45 2.95 9.83
C ARG A 9 11.47 2.94 11.01
N ASP A 10 10.49 3.83 11.04
CA ASP A 10 9.44 3.82 12.05
C ASP A 10 8.38 2.73 11.76
N ALA A 11 8.28 2.27 10.50
CA ALA A 11 7.42 1.17 10.07
C ALA A 11 8.08 -0.21 10.29
N ASP A 12 9.35 -0.34 9.91
CA ASP A 12 10.23 -1.51 10.09
C ASP A 12 10.50 -1.73 11.59
N ALA A 13 9.58 -2.46 12.23
CA ALA A 13 9.52 -2.62 13.67
C ALA A 13 10.55 -3.63 14.16
N ASP A 14 10.78 -4.68 13.38
CA ASP A 14 11.77 -5.72 13.68
C ASP A 14 13.21 -5.36 13.22
N ARG A 15 13.35 -4.30 12.40
CA ARG A 15 14.62 -3.80 11.84
C ARG A 15 15.28 -4.76 10.87
N ASN A 16 14.49 -5.56 10.15
CA ASN A 16 15.00 -6.46 9.12
C ASN A 16 15.35 -5.73 7.81
N GLY A 17 15.04 -4.43 7.70
CA GLY A 17 15.34 -3.59 6.54
C GLY A 17 14.29 -3.68 5.43
N LYS A 18 13.13 -4.26 5.73
CA LYS A 18 11.94 -4.42 4.89
C LYS A 18 10.72 -4.10 5.75
N VAL A 19 9.58 -3.89 5.11
CA VAL A 19 8.30 -3.66 5.81
C VAL A 19 7.32 -4.73 5.36
N ASP A 20 6.84 -5.54 6.29
CA ASP A 20 5.80 -6.53 6.01
C ASP A 20 4.39 -5.92 6.05
N ALA A 21 3.38 -6.73 5.72
CA ALA A 21 1.98 -6.35 5.73
C ALA A 21 1.51 -5.82 7.10
N HIS A 22 1.83 -6.51 8.19
CA HIS A 22 1.41 -6.11 9.53
C HIS A 22 2.10 -4.82 9.98
N GLU A 23 3.37 -4.65 9.65
CA GLU A 23 4.14 -3.44 9.90
C GLU A 23 3.56 -2.25 9.13
N PHE A 24 3.21 -2.46 7.86
CA PHE A 24 2.57 -1.46 7.02
C PHE A 24 1.19 -1.04 7.58
N ALA A 25 0.35 -2.01 7.96
CA ALA A 25 -0.94 -1.73 8.57
C ALA A 25 -0.81 -0.92 9.85
N ARG A 26 0.12 -1.31 10.73
CA ARG A 26 0.35 -0.64 12.01
C ARG A 26 0.80 0.80 11.83
N MET A 27 1.68 1.05 10.86
CA MET A 27 2.17 2.39 10.53
C MET A 27 1.04 3.31 10.05
N PHE A 28 0.16 2.82 9.17
CA PHE A 28 -0.93 3.61 8.57
C PHE A 28 -2.27 3.49 9.32
N ARG A 29 -2.33 2.71 10.40
CA ARG A 29 -3.55 2.37 11.16
C ARG A 29 -4.64 1.80 10.26
N LEU A 30 -4.24 0.91 9.36
CA LEU A 30 -5.16 0.20 8.47
C LEU A 30 -5.73 -1.03 9.20
N PRO A 31 -6.95 -1.45 8.88
CA PRO A 31 -7.46 -2.75 9.32
C PRO A 31 -6.58 -3.88 8.76
N GLU A 32 -6.31 -4.88 9.60
CA GLU A 32 -5.64 -6.12 9.19
C GLU A 32 -6.67 -7.06 8.53
N ASP A 33 -7.05 -6.72 7.30
CA ASP A 33 -8.01 -7.47 6.50
C ASP A 33 -7.38 -8.02 5.21
N VAL A 34 -8.18 -8.70 4.40
CA VAL A 34 -7.74 -9.35 3.15
C VAL A 34 -7.15 -8.36 2.12
N TYR A 35 -7.40 -7.06 2.27
CA TYR A 35 -6.87 -6.03 1.38
C TYR A 35 -5.47 -5.56 1.78
N LEU A 36 -5.02 -5.86 3.01
CA LEU A 36 -3.69 -5.52 3.47
C LEU A 36 -2.60 -6.29 2.73
N GLU A 37 -2.78 -7.60 2.53
CA GLU A 37 -1.84 -8.38 1.73
C GLU A 37 -1.79 -7.88 0.29
N ARG A 38 -2.95 -7.52 -0.28
CA ARG A 38 -3.02 -6.94 -1.63
C ARG A 38 -2.30 -5.59 -1.73
N LEU A 39 -2.39 -4.78 -0.68
CA LEU A 39 -1.67 -3.51 -0.62
C LEU A 39 -0.16 -3.69 -0.71
N VAL A 40 0.36 -4.71 -0.01
CA VAL A 40 1.76 -5.08 -0.08
C VAL A 40 2.10 -5.58 -1.47
N ASP A 41 1.30 -6.48 -2.05
CA ASP A 41 1.52 -7.01 -3.39
C ASP A 41 1.55 -5.93 -4.49
N ILE A 42 0.76 -4.84 -4.34
CA ILE A 42 0.76 -3.71 -5.29
C ILE A 42 2.07 -2.90 -5.20
N LEU A 43 2.69 -2.86 -4.03
CA LEU A 43 3.91 -2.09 -3.76
C LEU A 43 5.18 -2.91 -3.98
N ASP A 44 5.09 -4.21 -3.73
CA ASP A 44 6.12 -5.22 -3.93
C ASP A 44 6.35 -5.44 -5.43
N CYS A 45 7.49 -4.95 -5.92
CA CYS A 45 7.84 -5.02 -7.33
C CYS A 45 8.67 -6.27 -7.64
N ASP A 46 9.29 -6.89 -6.64
CA ASP A 46 10.18 -8.04 -6.79
C ASP A 46 9.54 -9.38 -6.40
N GLY A 47 8.34 -9.35 -5.82
CA GLY A 47 7.53 -10.51 -5.46
C GLY A 47 7.97 -11.21 -4.17
N ASN A 48 8.72 -10.53 -3.31
CA ASN A 48 9.25 -11.09 -2.06
C ASN A 48 8.27 -10.98 -0.87
N ARG A 49 7.05 -10.45 -1.08
CA ARG A 49 5.97 -10.17 -0.11
C ARG A 49 6.35 -9.21 1.02
N THR A 50 7.34 -8.38 0.79
CA THR A 50 7.79 -7.33 1.71
C THR A 50 8.09 -6.08 0.91
N ILE A 51 8.07 -4.92 1.57
CA ILE A 51 8.34 -3.64 0.91
C ILE A 51 9.74 -3.19 1.31
N ASP A 52 10.67 -3.18 0.37
CA ASP A 52 12.00 -2.61 0.60
C ASP A 52 11.97 -1.07 0.59
N PHE A 53 13.09 -0.42 0.95
CA PHE A 53 13.12 1.04 1.00
C PHE A 53 12.87 1.71 -0.36
N ARG A 54 13.28 1.07 -1.47
CA ARG A 54 13.07 1.60 -2.82
C ARG A 54 11.59 1.52 -3.21
N GLU A 55 10.96 0.38 -2.98
CA GLU A 55 9.53 0.13 -3.20
C GLU A 55 8.68 1.07 -2.33
N PHE A 56 9.08 1.24 -1.07
CA PHE A 56 8.43 2.19 -0.16
C PHE A 56 8.49 3.63 -0.66
N ILE A 57 9.60 4.05 -1.27
CA ILE A 57 9.72 5.39 -1.87
C ILE A 57 8.81 5.53 -3.09
N VAL A 58 8.71 4.50 -3.93
CA VAL A 58 7.83 4.51 -5.12
C VAL A 58 6.35 4.55 -4.70
N GLY A 59 5.98 3.77 -3.68
CA GLY A 59 4.66 3.77 -3.05
C GLY A 59 4.31 5.13 -2.44
N LEU A 60 5.20 5.66 -1.59
CA LEU A 60 5.01 6.98 -0.97
C LEU A 60 5.00 8.11 -1.99
N ALA A 61 5.81 8.05 -3.05
CA ALA A 61 5.75 9.02 -4.14
C ALA A 61 4.36 9.01 -4.79
N SER A 62 3.81 7.83 -5.02
CA SER A 62 2.43 7.68 -5.51
C SER A 62 1.37 8.19 -4.52
N PHE A 63 1.63 8.15 -3.22
CA PHE A 63 0.68 8.51 -2.16
C PHE A 63 0.73 9.99 -1.74
N VAL A 64 1.94 10.57 -1.67
CA VAL A 64 2.23 11.90 -1.12
C VAL A 64 2.26 12.99 -2.19
N LEU A 65 2.74 12.69 -3.41
CA LEU A 65 2.89 13.72 -4.45
C LEU A 65 1.56 14.15 -5.08
N SER A 66 0.49 13.37 -4.94
CA SER A 66 -0.75 13.61 -5.71
C SER A 66 -1.91 14.19 -4.89
N GLY A 67 -1.66 14.65 -3.66
CA GLY A 67 -2.66 15.35 -2.85
C GLY A 67 -3.93 14.52 -2.62
N SER A 68 -5.10 15.17 -2.52
CA SER A 68 -6.39 14.49 -2.33
C SER A 68 -6.70 13.47 -3.44
N PHE A 69 -6.31 13.77 -4.67
CA PHE A 69 -6.56 12.93 -5.84
C PHE A 69 -5.67 11.67 -5.85
N GLY A 70 -4.43 11.79 -5.36
CA GLY A 70 -3.50 10.67 -5.21
C GLY A 70 -3.99 9.60 -4.26
N ARG A 71 -4.56 10.04 -3.14
CA ARG A 71 -5.18 9.14 -2.16
C ARG A 71 -6.38 8.40 -2.73
N VAL A 72 -7.23 9.08 -3.50
CA VAL A 72 -8.38 8.45 -4.19
C VAL A 72 -7.89 7.47 -5.26
N ARG A 73 -6.87 7.82 -6.06
CA ARG A 73 -6.32 6.92 -7.09
C ARG A 73 -5.65 5.67 -6.49
N PHE A 74 -5.06 5.81 -5.31
CA PHE A 74 -4.50 4.68 -4.59
C PHE A 74 -5.60 3.79 -4.01
N ALA A 75 -6.62 4.37 -3.38
CA ALA A 75 -7.80 3.64 -2.95
C ALA A 75 -8.47 2.92 -4.13
N PHE A 76 -8.53 3.52 -5.32
CA PHE A 76 -9.01 2.87 -6.54
C PHE A 76 -8.20 1.62 -6.90
N ARG A 77 -6.86 1.72 -6.95
CA ARG A 77 -5.99 0.56 -7.22
C ARG A 77 -6.06 -0.55 -6.15
N LEU A 78 -6.51 -0.18 -4.96
CA LEU A 78 -6.73 -1.09 -3.84
C LEU A 78 -7.93 -2.02 -4.06
N PHE A 79 -8.95 -1.51 -4.76
CA PHE A 79 -10.20 -2.21 -5.01
C PHE A 79 -10.34 -2.72 -6.45
N ASP A 80 -9.56 -2.21 -7.40
CA ASP A 80 -9.34 -2.77 -8.74
C ASP A 80 -8.62 -4.13 -8.58
N LEU A 81 -9.39 -5.22 -8.58
CA LEU A 81 -8.96 -6.57 -8.26
C LEU A 81 -8.28 -7.24 -9.47
N ASP A 82 -8.58 -6.80 -10.69
CA ASP A 82 -8.01 -7.33 -11.92
C ASP A 82 -6.90 -6.45 -12.53
N ASN A 83 -6.61 -5.29 -11.93
CA ASN A 83 -5.60 -4.32 -12.35
C ASN A 83 -5.84 -3.79 -13.77
N ASP A 84 -7.09 -3.79 -14.25
CA ASP A 84 -7.42 -3.27 -15.58
C ASP A 84 -7.48 -1.73 -15.62
N GLY A 85 -7.39 -1.07 -14.45
CA GLY A 85 -7.44 0.37 -14.28
C GLY A 85 -8.85 0.94 -14.22
N TRP A 86 -9.86 0.08 -14.24
CA TRP A 86 -11.28 0.39 -14.07
C TRP A 86 -11.76 -0.13 -12.72
N PHE A 87 -12.93 0.35 -12.31
CA PHE A 87 -13.57 -0.15 -11.11
C PHE A 87 -14.90 -0.75 -11.53
N SER A 88 -14.84 -2.04 -11.86
CA SER A 88 -15.97 -2.78 -12.41
C SER A 88 -17.09 -2.89 -11.37
N ARG A 89 -18.30 -3.18 -11.85
CA ARG A 89 -19.48 -3.30 -10.99
C ARG A 89 -19.27 -4.36 -9.91
N ASP A 90 -18.59 -5.46 -10.22
CA ASP A 90 -18.40 -6.57 -9.28
C ASP A 90 -17.35 -6.23 -8.21
N GLU A 91 -16.32 -5.46 -8.58
CA GLU A 91 -15.32 -4.93 -7.66
C GLU A 91 -15.92 -3.87 -6.73
N LEU A 92 -16.76 -2.99 -7.28
CA LEU A 92 -17.55 -2.00 -6.51
C LEU A 92 -18.52 -2.69 -5.53
N MET A 93 -19.22 -3.73 -5.97
CA MET A 93 -20.13 -4.50 -5.11
C MET A 93 -19.40 -5.26 -4.01
N THR A 94 -18.16 -5.70 -4.26
CA THR A 94 -17.29 -6.31 -3.26
C THR A 94 -16.83 -5.27 -2.24
N ALA A 95 -16.49 -4.06 -2.68
CA ALA A 95 -16.06 -2.97 -1.82
C ALA A 95 -17.19 -2.35 -0.96
N ILE A 96 -18.43 -2.27 -1.47
CA ILE A 96 -19.58 -1.62 -0.79
C ILE A 96 -20.32 -2.58 0.16
N ARG A 97 -20.13 -3.90 0.07
CA ARG A 97 -20.79 -4.87 0.97
C ARG A 97 -20.14 -5.01 2.36
N LEU A 98 -19.21 -4.12 2.70
CA LEU A 98 -18.61 -3.98 4.03
C LEU A 98 -19.39 -2.99 4.91
#